data_AF-A0A3D1K3Z2-F1
#
_entry.id   AF-A0A3D1K3Z2-F1
#
_cell.length_a   1.000
_cell.length_b   1.000
_cell.length_c   1.000
_cell.angle_alpha   90.00
_cell.angle_beta   90.00
_cell.angle_gamma   90.00
#
_symmetry.space_group_name_H-M   'P 1'
#
loop_
_entity.id
_entity.type
_entity.pdbx_description
1 polymer ?
#
loop_
_entity_poly.entity_id
_entity_poly.type
_entity_poly.pdbx_seq_one_letter_code
_entity_poly.pdbx_strand_id
1 'polypeptide(L)'
;MASGLLKILRGALIRPLKIEALKIYIKAVGIARELSLWVLKAAAALILGAIAFVMVHVGVLILLPVSLETKGLIILVLGAVYGVIAYSLLMDMSSEKAWLDMSKATEMLDDLLKKEDEE
;
A
#
# COMPACT_ATOMS: atom_id res chain seq x y z
N MET A 1 -28.83 -41.40 -12.48
CA MET A 1 -27.45 -41.62 -12.01
C MET A 1 -26.40 -40.80 -12.76
N ALA A 2 -26.38 -40.78 -14.10
CA ALA A 2 -25.39 -40.02 -14.88
C ALA A 2 -25.34 -38.50 -14.57
N SER A 3 -26.49 -37.87 -14.28
CA SER A 3 -26.56 -36.43 -13.96
C SER A 3 -25.95 -36.05 -12.59
N GLY A 4 -25.90 -36.99 -11.63
CA GLY A 4 -25.33 -36.75 -10.30
C GLY A 4 -23.80 -36.81 -10.31
N LEU A 5 -23.25 -37.82 -10.99
CA LEU A 5 -21.81 -37.98 -11.21
C LEU A 5 -21.19 -36.79 -11.94
N LEU A 6 -21.89 -36.26 -12.95
CA LEU A 6 -21.43 -35.11 -13.73
C LEU A 6 -21.41 -33.82 -12.89
N LYS A 7 -22.33 -33.67 -11.93
CA LYS A 7 -22.32 -32.57 -10.95
C LYS A 7 -21.14 -32.68 -9.97
N ILE A 8 -20.88 -33.87 -9.45
CA ILE A 8 -19.78 -34.13 -8.52
C ILE A 8 -18.43 -33.89 -9.21
N LEU A 9 -18.25 -34.40 -10.42
CA LEU A 9 -17.05 -34.17 -11.23
C LEU A 9 -16.86 -32.69 -11.55
N ARG A 10 -17.95 -31.96 -11.85
CA ARG A 10 -17.90 -30.50 -12.01
C ARG A 10 -17.44 -29.82 -10.73
N GLY A 11 -17.99 -30.19 -9.57
CA GLY A 11 -17.60 -29.63 -8.27
C GLY A 11 -16.13 -29.87 -7.95
N ALA A 12 -15.65 -31.09 -8.17
CA ALA A 12 -14.27 -31.51 -7.93
C ALA A 12 -13.25 -30.80 -8.83
N LEU A 13 -13.63 -30.43 -10.06
CA LEU A 13 -12.77 -29.69 -10.99
C LEU A 13 -12.85 -28.17 -10.82
N ILE A 14 -14.03 -27.63 -10.49
CA ILE A 14 -14.23 -26.19 -10.32
C ILE A 14 -13.55 -25.68 -9.05
N ARG A 15 -13.49 -26.48 -7.99
CA ARG A 15 -12.83 -26.13 -6.71
C ARG A 15 -11.34 -25.79 -6.85
N PRO A 16 -10.47 -26.70 -7.34
CA PRO A 16 -9.06 -26.40 -7.50
C PRO A 16 -8.84 -25.23 -8.46
N LEU A 17 -9.68 -25.10 -9.49
CA LEU A 17 -9.63 -23.98 -10.43
C LEU A 17 -9.90 -22.62 -9.74
N LYS A 18 -10.83 -22.58 -8.78
CA LYS A 18 -11.11 -21.37 -7.97
C LYS A 18 -9.95 -21.02 -7.03
N ILE A 19 -9.33 -22.02 -6.42
CA ILE A 19 -8.17 -21.82 -5.54
C ILE A 19 -6.97 -21.29 -6.35
N GLU A 20 -6.70 -21.89 -7.52
CA GLU A 20 -5.65 -21.44 -8.44
C GLU A 20 -5.90 -20.00 -8.90
N ALA A 21 -7.14 -19.69 -9.27
CA ALA A 21 -7.54 -18.33 -9.67
C ALA A 21 -7.37 -17.32 -8.53
N LEU A 22 -7.77 -17.67 -7.29
CA LEU A 22 -7.59 -16.80 -6.12
C LEU A 22 -6.11 -16.59 -5.79
N LYS A 23 -5.28 -17.63 -5.92
CA LYS A 23 -3.82 -17.52 -5.73
C LYS A 23 -3.18 -16.57 -6.75
N ILE A 24 -3.59 -16.66 -8.01
CA ILE A 24 -3.14 -15.73 -9.07
C ILE A 24 -3.62 -14.31 -8.76
N TYR A 25 -4.85 -14.15 -8.29
CA TYR A 25 -5.42 -12.86 -7.91
C TYR A 25 -4.65 -12.20 -6.76
N ILE A 26 -4.41 -12.93 -5.66
CA ILE A 26 -3.61 -12.45 -4.52
C ILE A 26 -2.21 -12.05 -4.98
N LYS A 27 -1.58 -12.83 -5.87
CA LYS A 27 -0.27 -12.51 -6.45
C LYS A 27 -0.32 -11.21 -7.27
N ALA A 28 -1.38 -10.99 -8.04
CA ALA A 28 -1.57 -9.77 -8.81
C ALA A 28 -1.74 -8.54 -7.90
N VAL A 29 -2.49 -8.67 -6.79
CA VAL A 29 -2.62 -7.63 -5.76
C VAL A 29 -1.25 -7.32 -5.14
N GLY A 30 -0.43 -8.33 -4.87
CA GLY A 30 0.95 -8.16 -4.40
C GLY A 30 1.83 -7.36 -5.36
N ILE A 31 1.75 -7.63 -6.67
CA ILE A 31 2.47 -6.88 -7.70
C ILE A 31 1.96 -5.43 -7.78
N ALA A 32 0.65 -5.23 -7.71
CA ALA A 32 0.05 -3.90 -7.71
C ALA A 32 0.51 -3.07 -6.49
N ARG A 33 0.61 -3.70 -5.31
CA ARG A 33 1.20 -3.10 -4.12
C ARG A 33 2.64 -2.70 -4.36
N GLU A 34 3.47 -3.58 -4.91
CA GLU A 34 4.88 -3.27 -5.17
C GLU A 34 5.03 -2.07 -6.11
N LEU A 35 4.28 -2.03 -7.20
CA LEU A 35 4.24 -0.89 -8.12
C LEU A 35 3.81 0.40 -7.41
N SER A 36 2.81 0.34 -6.54
CA SER A 36 2.37 1.49 -5.77
C SER A 36 3.47 2.01 -4.83
N LEU A 37 4.24 1.11 -4.21
CA LEU A 37 5.38 1.48 -3.36
C LEU A 37 6.51 2.12 -4.19
N TRP A 38 6.73 1.67 -5.42
CA TRP A 38 7.67 2.31 -6.34
C TRP A 38 7.23 3.73 -6.71
N VAL A 39 5.95 3.93 -7.03
CA VAL A 39 5.38 5.26 -7.32
C VAL A 39 5.49 6.17 -6.10
N LEU A 40 5.18 5.66 -4.91
CA LEU A 40 5.33 6.41 -3.66
C LEU A 40 6.79 6.82 -3.42
N LYS A 41 7.74 5.89 -3.59
CA LYS A 41 9.17 6.19 -3.45
C LYS A 41 9.60 7.28 -4.43
N ALA A 42 9.17 7.20 -5.69
CA ALA A 42 9.47 8.21 -6.70
C ALA A 42 8.89 9.58 -6.34
N ALA A 43 7.63 9.63 -5.90
CA ALA A 43 6.99 10.85 -5.44
C ALA A 43 7.68 11.44 -4.19
N ALA A 44 8.00 10.61 -3.21
CA ALA A 44 8.72 11.02 -2.01
C ALA A 44 10.12 11.57 -2.35
N ALA A 45 10.84 10.96 -3.29
CA ALA A 45 12.12 11.45 -3.76
C ALA A 45 12.00 12.82 -4.45
N LEU A 46 10.96 13.04 -5.26
CA LEU A 46 10.69 14.35 -5.87
C LEU A 46 10.38 15.42 -4.82
N ILE A 47 9.53 15.09 -3.83
CA ILE A 47 9.19 16.00 -2.73
C ILE A 47 10.45 16.34 -1.91
N LEU A 48 11.26 15.34 -1.56
CA LEU A 48 12.53 15.56 -0.86
C LEU A 48 13.48 16.42 -1.69
N GLY A 49 13.54 16.21 -3.01
CA GLY A 49 14.31 17.06 -3.93
C GLY A 49 13.83 18.51 -3.93
N ALA A 50 12.52 18.73 -3.96
CA ALA A 50 11.92 20.07 -3.88
C ALA A 50 12.17 20.72 -2.51
N ILE A 51 12.04 19.96 -1.41
CA ILE A 51 12.36 20.44 -0.06
C ILE A 51 13.85 20.79 0.05
N ALA A 52 14.74 19.96 -0.47
CA ALA A 52 16.18 20.23 -0.49
C ALA A 52 16.49 21.49 -1.30
N PHE A 53 15.85 21.66 -2.46
CA PHE A 53 15.96 22.87 -3.28
C PHE A 53 15.49 24.11 -2.50
N VAL A 54 14.33 24.06 -1.86
CA VAL A 54 13.82 25.15 -1.00
C VAL A 54 14.77 25.40 0.17
N MET A 55 15.31 24.37 0.81
CA MET A 55 16.27 24.46 1.91
C MET A 55 17.57 25.14 1.49
N VAL A 56 18.05 24.93 0.26
CA VAL A 56 19.20 25.68 -0.27
C VAL A 56 18.88 27.18 -0.32
N HIS A 57 17.67 27.56 -0.74
CA HIS A 57 17.23 28.96 -0.74
C HIS A 57 17.00 29.51 0.68
N VAL A 58 16.50 28.67 1.60
CA VAL A 58 16.42 29.01 3.02
C VAL A 58 17.82 29.20 3.62
N GLY A 59 18.82 28.43 3.18
CA GLY A 59 20.23 28.62 3.54
C GLY A 59 20.76 29.99 3.09
N VAL A 60 20.35 30.45 1.91
CA VAL A 60 20.60 31.82 1.46
C VAL A 60 19.87 32.84 2.35
N LEU A 61 18.66 32.55 2.81
CA LEU A 61 17.93 33.37 3.81
C LEU A 61 18.55 33.33 5.22
N ILE A 62 19.32 32.31 5.57
CA ILE A 62 20.06 32.28 6.84
C ILE A 62 21.18 33.33 6.81
N LEU A 63 21.77 33.62 5.65
CA LEU A 63 22.71 34.73 5.45
C LEU A 63 22.04 36.12 5.56
N LEU A 64 20.70 36.19 5.49
CA LEU A 64 19.94 37.43 5.74
C LEU A 64 19.85 37.72 7.26
N PRO A 65 19.86 39.00 7.68
CA PRO A 65 19.99 39.42 9.08
C PRO A 65 18.64 39.33 9.82
N VAL A 66 18.07 38.13 9.89
CA VAL A 66 16.85 37.80 10.66
C VAL A 66 17.26 36.98 11.90
N SER A 67 16.53 37.15 13.01
CA SER A 67 16.84 36.50 14.29
C SER A 67 16.90 34.97 14.20
N LEU A 68 17.85 34.38 14.93
CA LEU A 68 18.11 32.92 14.95
C LEU A 68 16.92 32.11 15.49
N GLU A 69 16.21 32.65 16.48
CA GLU A 69 15.07 31.98 17.13
C GLU A 69 13.92 31.76 16.14
N THR A 70 13.60 32.75 15.32
CA THR A 70 12.54 32.68 14.32
C THR A 70 12.88 31.69 13.20
N LYS A 71 14.15 31.64 12.79
CA LYS A 71 14.64 30.65 11.79
C LYS A 71 14.51 29.23 12.31
N GLY A 72 14.94 28.98 13.56
CA GLY A 72 14.88 27.65 14.18
C GLY A 72 13.46 27.13 14.35
N LEU A 73 12.53 28.00 14.78
CA LEU A 73 11.11 27.65 14.95
C LEU A 73 10.45 27.24 13.63
N ILE A 74 10.68 28.00 12.56
CA ILE A 74 10.10 27.70 11.24
C ILE A 74 10.58 26.34 10.74
N ILE A 75 11.88 26.05 10.84
CA ILE A 75 12.46 24.78 10.39
C ILE A 75 11.92 23.59 11.20
N LEU A 76 11.79 23.76 12.52
CA LEU A 76 11.34 22.70 13.41
C LEU A 76 9.87 22.33 13.16
N VAL A 77 8.99 23.32 13.01
CA VAL A 77 7.56 23.09 12.69
C VAL A 77 7.43 22.42 11.33
N LEU A 78 8.17 22.89 10.34
CA LEU A 78 8.11 22.34 8.98
C LEU A 78 8.58 20.88 8.94
N GLY A 79 9.66 20.55 9.65
CA GLY A 79 10.17 19.19 9.77
C GLY A 79 9.18 18.24 10.46
N ALA A 80 8.53 18.69 11.54
CA ALA A 80 7.54 17.90 12.26
C ALA A 80 6.31 17.58 11.39
N VAL A 81 5.78 18.58 10.67
CA VAL A 81 4.62 18.40 9.77
C VAL A 81 4.94 17.42 8.65
N TYR A 82 6.09 17.56 7.99
CA TYR A 82 6.48 16.62 6.93
C TYR A 82 6.70 15.20 7.45
N GLY A 83 7.28 15.05 8.64
CA GLY A 83 7.51 13.74 9.26
C GLY A 83 6.21 12.98 9.52
N VAL A 84 5.20 13.65 10.08
CA VAL A 84 3.89 13.03 10.39
C VAL A 84 3.14 12.61 9.12
N ILE A 85 3.14 13.45 8.09
CA ILE A 85 2.49 13.16 6.80
C ILE A 85 3.18 11.97 6.12
N ALA A 86 4.51 11.97 6.06
CA ALA A 86 5.28 10.90 5.46
C ALA A 86 5.07 9.56 6.20
N TYR A 87 5.07 9.59 7.53
CA TYR A 87 4.86 8.40 8.36
C TYR A 87 3.49 7.77 8.11
N SER A 88 2.43 8.59 8.06
CA SER A 88 1.06 8.11 7.87
C SER A 88 0.87 7.47 6.49
N LEU A 89 1.38 8.11 5.43
CA LEU A 89 1.31 7.57 4.06
C LEU A 89 2.10 6.26 3.90
N LEU A 90 3.25 6.15 4.56
CA LEU A 90 4.06 4.93 4.55
C LEU A 90 3.36 3.77 5.27
N MET A 91 2.67 4.03 6.38
CA MET A 91 1.99 3.01 7.16
C MET A 91 0.86 2.36 6.36
N ASP A 92 0.04 3.16 5.68
CA ASP A 92 -1.09 2.65 4.90
C ASP A 92 -0.63 1.92 3.64
N MET A 93 0.34 2.47 2.90
CA MET A 93 0.79 1.88 1.64
C MET A 93 1.62 0.60 1.83
N SER A 94 2.25 0.42 2.99
CA SER A 94 3.07 -0.76 3.29
C SER A 94 2.27 -1.94 3.86
N SER A 95 1.02 -1.72 4.25
CA SER A 95 0.20 -2.75 4.90
C SER A 95 -0.37 -3.76 3.89
N GLU A 96 0.20 -4.96 3.86
CA GLU A 96 -0.32 -6.06 3.03
C GLU A 96 -1.80 -6.37 3.30
N LYS A 97 -2.19 -6.35 4.58
CA LYS A 97 -3.58 -6.58 4.99
C LYS A 97 -4.53 -5.54 4.41
N ALA A 98 -4.15 -4.26 4.40
CA ALA A 98 -4.99 -3.20 3.83
C ALA A 98 -5.23 -3.40 2.33
N TRP A 99 -4.22 -3.85 1.58
CA TRP A 99 -4.35 -4.15 0.14
C TRP A 99 -5.22 -5.39 -0.14
N LEU A 100 -5.11 -6.43 0.69
CA LEU A 100 -5.94 -7.63 0.59
C LEU A 100 -7.41 -7.36 0.97
N ASP A 101 -7.64 -6.56 2.01
CA ASP A 101 -8.97 -6.14 2.42
C ASP A 101 -9.61 -5.21 1.38
N MET A 102 -8.87 -4.24 0.85
CA MET A 102 -9.36 -3.32 -0.19
C MET A 102 -9.70 -4.03 -1.50
N SER A 103 -8.95 -5.07 -1.87
CA SER A 103 -9.21 -5.89 -3.05
C SER A 103 -10.28 -6.97 -2.83
N LYS A 104 -10.83 -7.10 -1.61
CA LYS A 104 -11.73 -8.18 -1.18
C LYS A 104 -11.13 -9.59 -1.31
N ALA A 105 -9.81 -9.69 -1.46
CA ALA A 105 -9.14 -10.99 -1.52
C ALA A 105 -9.33 -11.77 -0.21
N THR A 106 -9.40 -11.06 0.93
CA THR A 106 -9.71 -11.64 2.25
C THR A 106 -11.11 -12.25 2.30
N GLU A 107 -12.12 -11.53 1.79
CA GLU A 107 -13.52 -12.01 1.74
C GLU A 107 -13.66 -13.25 0.83
N MET A 108 -12.98 -13.25 -0.32
CA MET A 108 -12.97 -14.40 -1.23
C MET A 108 -12.27 -15.63 -0.64
N LEU A 109 -11.25 -15.43 0.19
CA LEU A 109 -10.55 -16.51 0.88
C LEU A 109 -11.44 -17.10 1.99
N ASP A 110 -12.07 -16.25 2.80
CA ASP A 110 -12.99 -16.67 3.87
C ASP A 110 -14.21 -17.43 3.32
N ASP A 111 -14.74 -17.01 2.17
CA ASP A 111 -15.85 -17.70 1.48
C ASP A 111 -15.48 -19.08 0.94
N LEU A 112 -14.20 -19.29 0.57
CA LEU A 112 -13.71 -20.61 0.16
C LEU A 112 -13.46 -21.51 1.38
N LEU A 113 -12.90 -20.97 2.46
CA LEU A 113 -12.65 -21.71 3.70
C LEU A 113 -13.94 -22.14 4.41
N LYS A 114 -14.95 -21.25 4.51
CA LYS A 114 -16.26 -21.61 5.08
C LYS A 114 -16.97 -22.72 4.30
N LYS A 115 -16.79 -22.77 2.98
CA LYS A 115 -17.32 -23.85 2.13
C LYS A 115 -16.53 -25.15 2.23
N GLU A 116 -15.35 -25.12 2.85
CA GLU A 116 -14.53 -26.30 3.14
C GLU A 116 -14.96 -26.94 4.47
N ASP A 117 -15.40 -26.14 5.45
CA ASP A 117 -15.90 -26.61 6.76
C ASP A 117 -17.35 -27.16 6.74
N GLU A 118 -18.13 -26.84 5.70
CA GLU A 118 -19.56 -27.24 5.55
C GLU A 118 -19.78 -28.52 4.70
N GLU A 119 -18.74 -29.10 4.09
CA GLU A 119 -18.79 -30.38 3.33
C GLU A 119 -18.14 -31.55 4.07
#